data_AF-A0A3M8B882-F1
#
_entry.id   AF-A0A3M8B882-F1
#
_cell.length_a   1.000
_cell.length_b   1.000
_cell.length_c   1.000
_cell.angle_alpha   90.00
_cell.angle_beta   90.00
_cell.angle_gamma   90.00
#
_symmetry.space_group_name_H-M   'P 1'
#
loop_
_entity.id
_entity.type
_entity.pdbx_description
1 polymer ?
#
loop_
_entity_poly.entity_id
_entity_poly.type
_entity_poly.pdbx_seq_one_letter_code
_entity_poly.pdbx_strand_id
1 'polypeptide(L)'
;MKYSQEQFNYIQAKIQFDAIDNEVKRIVAERKLKETCASRKEYGEKLREIENSLGYTSALSNMIEAEQKLINWAHEVVKRDPNYSDNKSDMERLFQKYYFHTEIKNKIIDLALKLELSTNTLNN
;
A
#
# COMPACT_ATOMS: atom_id res chain seq x y z
N MET A 1 -10.02 11.32 -14.74
CA MET A 1 -8.77 10.63 -14.40
C MET A 1 -8.94 9.15 -14.72
N LYS A 2 -8.22 8.62 -15.71
CA LYS A 2 -8.21 7.18 -16.00
C LYS A 2 -7.08 6.56 -15.19
N TYR A 3 -7.40 5.98 -14.03
CA TYR A 3 -6.45 5.16 -13.28
C TYR A 3 -6.24 3.82 -14.00
N SER A 4 -5.02 3.28 -13.93
CA SER A 4 -4.77 1.88 -14.32
C SER A 4 -5.48 0.94 -13.35
N GLN A 5 -5.66 -0.32 -13.76
CA GLN A 5 -6.27 -1.33 -12.89
C GLN A 5 -5.48 -1.50 -11.58
N GLU A 6 -4.16 -1.38 -11.65
CA GLU A 6 -3.25 -1.51 -10.51
C GLU A 6 -3.34 -0.31 -9.56
N GLN A 7 -3.45 0.90 -10.10
CA GLN A 7 -3.72 2.11 -9.32
C GLN A 7 -5.06 2.00 -8.60
N PHE A 8 -6.11 1.59 -9.31
CA PHE A 8 -7.44 1.38 -8.73
C PHE A 8 -7.43 0.31 -7.64
N ASN A 9 -6.79 -0.84 -7.91
CA ASN A 9 -6.67 -1.94 -6.95
C ASN A 9 -5.95 -1.52 -5.67
N TYR A 10 -4.85 -0.75 -5.78
CA TYR A 10 -4.15 -0.22 -4.61
C TYR A 10 -5.02 0.75 -3.81
N ILE A 11 -5.71 1.69 -4.49
CA ILE A 11 -6.59 2.65 -3.82
C ILE A 11 -7.71 1.92 -3.06
N GLN A 12 -8.35 0.93 -3.69
CA GLN A 12 -9.41 0.15 -3.06
C GLN A 12 -8.89 -0.65 -1.86
N ALA A 13 -7.75 -1.34 -2.01
CA ALA A 13 -7.15 -2.11 -0.92
C ALA A 13 -6.74 -1.21 0.26
N LYS A 14 -6.24 -0.01 -0.03
CA LYS A 14 -5.91 1.00 0.98
C LYS A 14 -7.15 1.51 1.71
N ILE A 15 -8.21 1.87 0.99
CA ILE A 15 -9.48 2.29 1.60
C ILE A 15 -10.05 1.19 2.51
N GLN A 16 -10.01 -0.07 2.05
CA GLN A 16 -10.48 -1.21 2.84
C GLN A 16 -9.65 -1.41 4.10
N PHE A 17 -8.32 -1.32 4.00
CA PHE A 17 -7.43 -1.39 5.15
C PHE A 17 -7.68 -0.25 6.13
N ASP A 18 -7.76 1.00 5.66
CA ASP A 18 -8.01 2.17 6.49
C ASP A 18 -9.38 2.08 7.20
N ALA A 19 -10.40 1.54 6.54
CA ALA A 19 -11.71 1.29 7.15
C ALA A 19 -11.61 0.28 8.31
N ILE A 20 -10.88 -0.82 8.12
CA ILE A 20 -10.69 -1.85 9.14
C ILE A 20 -9.81 -1.33 10.30
N ASP A 21 -8.74 -0.60 10.01
CA ASP A 21 -7.86 0.00 11.02
C ASP A 21 -8.62 1.01 11.89
N ASN A 22 -9.45 1.86 11.27
CA ASN A 22 -10.32 2.77 12.02
C ASN A 22 -11.33 2.03 12.88
N GLU A 23 -11.90 0.93 12.39
CA GLU A 23 -12.83 0.10 13.15
C GLU A 23 -12.14 -0.59 14.35
N VAL A 24 -10.93 -1.12 14.18
CA VAL A 24 -10.12 -1.65 15.28
C VAL A 24 -9.89 -0.56 16.34
N LYS A 25 -9.45 0.63 15.93
CA LYS A 25 -9.20 1.76 16.84
C LYS A 25 -10.46 2.19 17.58
N ARG A 26 -11.61 2.22 16.89
CA ARG A 26 -12.92 2.53 17.47
C ARG A 26 -13.29 1.52 18.54
N ILE A 27 -13.23 0.22 18.24
CA ILE A 27 -13.56 -0.84 19.22
C ILE A 27 -12.60 -0.81 20.42
N VAL A 28 -11.31 -0.58 20.19
CA VAL A 28 -10.31 -0.47 21.28
C VAL A 28 -10.64 0.70 22.21
N ALA A 29 -11.05 1.84 21.64
CA ALA A 29 -11.45 3.03 22.39
C ALA A 29 -12.79 2.83 23.13
N GLU A 30 -13.82 2.32 22.44
CA GLU A 30 -15.15 2.04 23.02
C GLU A 30 -15.07 1.04 24.18
N ARG A 31 -14.28 -0.02 24.04
CA ARG A 31 -14.06 -1.03 25.09
C ARG A 31 -13.07 -0.58 26.16
N LYS A 32 -12.49 0.63 26.02
CA LYS A 32 -11.50 1.20 26.93
C LYS A 32 -10.40 0.21 27.27
N LEU A 33 -9.91 -0.57 26.31
CA LEU A 33 -9.05 -1.73 26.60
C LEU A 33 -7.79 -1.35 27.38
N LYS A 34 -7.28 -0.13 27.20
CA LYS A 34 -6.14 0.39 27.98
C LYS A 34 -6.44 0.58 29.47
N GLU A 35 -7.68 0.86 29.83
CA GLU A 35 -8.15 1.05 31.21
C GLU A 35 -8.65 -0.28 31.81
N THR A 36 -9.25 -1.13 30.97
CA THR A 36 -9.90 -2.37 31.41
C THR A 36 -8.95 -3.55 31.56
N CYS A 37 -7.90 -3.64 30.73
CA CYS A 37 -6.96 -4.76 30.81
C CYS A 37 -5.99 -4.59 31.98
N ALA A 38 -5.85 -5.63 32.81
CA ALA A 38 -4.99 -5.61 33.99
C ALA A 38 -3.50 -5.75 33.64
N SER A 39 -3.19 -6.20 32.43
CA SER A 39 -1.81 -6.37 31.97
C SER A 39 -1.63 -6.10 30.48
N ARG A 40 -0.39 -5.81 30.07
CA ARG A 40 -0.01 -5.65 28.66
C ARG A 40 -0.26 -6.91 27.83
N LYS A 41 -0.14 -8.10 28.45
CA LYS A 41 -0.38 -9.39 27.79
C LYS A 41 -1.87 -9.54 27.44
N GLU A 42 -2.75 -9.29 28.40
CA GLU A 42 -4.21 -9.34 28.21
C GLU A 42 -4.67 -8.33 27.14
N TYR A 43 -4.14 -7.09 27.20
CA TYR A 43 -4.40 -6.09 26.16
C TYR A 43 -4.00 -6.60 24.76
N GLY A 44 -2.81 -7.20 24.64
CA GLY A 44 -2.33 -7.75 23.37
C GLY A 44 -3.16 -8.91 22.85
N GLU A 45 -3.66 -9.78 23.74
CA GLU A 45 -4.57 -10.88 23.38
C GLU A 45 -5.92 -10.34 22.88
N LYS A 46 -6.52 -9.38 23.60
CA LYS A 46 -7.78 -8.75 23.22
C LYS A 46 -7.69 -7.97 21.92
N LEU A 47 -6.59 -7.25 21.73
CA LEU A 47 -6.32 -6.54 20.48
C LEU A 47 -6.22 -7.52 19.32
N ARG A 48 -5.45 -8.61 19.47
CA ARG A 48 -5.32 -9.64 18.44
C ARG A 48 -6.65 -10.34 18.12
N GLU A 49 -7.49 -10.59 19.12
CA GLU A 49 -8.84 -11.11 18.91
C GLU A 49 -9.67 -10.16 18.02
N ILE A 50 -9.63 -8.86 18.30
CA ILE A 50 -10.35 -7.84 17.52
C ILE A 50 -9.79 -7.77 16.08
N GLU A 51 -8.47 -7.68 15.94
CA GLU A 51 -7.78 -7.65 14.64
C GLU A 51 -8.11 -8.87 13.79
N ASN A 52 -8.10 -10.08 14.39
CA ASN A 52 -8.46 -11.31 13.69
C ASN A 52 -9.94 -11.34 13.29
N SER A 53 -10.84 -10.89 14.18
CA SER A 53 -12.29 -10.88 13.91
C SER A 53 -12.68 -9.96 12.76
N LEU A 54 -11.93 -8.86 12.59
CA LEU A 54 -12.14 -7.88 11.52
C LEU A 54 -11.34 -8.19 10.25
N GLY A 55 -10.52 -9.24 10.26
CA GLY A 55 -9.68 -9.61 9.11
C GLY A 55 -8.54 -8.64 8.83
N TYR A 56 -8.02 -7.96 9.86
CA TYR A 56 -6.97 -6.94 9.74
C TYR A 56 -5.72 -7.48 9.01
N THR A 57 -5.26 -8.68 9.37
CA THR A 57 -4.10 -9.33 8.74
C THR A 57 -4.31 -9.59 7.26
N SER A 58 -5.52 -10.00 6.86
CA SER A 58 -5.87 -10.24 5.47
C SER A 58 -5.94 -8.93 4.68
N ALA A 59 -6.56 -7.89 5.25
CA ALA A 59 -6.62 -6.57 4.63
C ALA A 59 -5.22 -5.95 4.46
N LEU A 60 -4.36 -6.08 5.47
CA LEU A 60 -2.97 -5.64 5.41
C LEU A 60 -2.19 -6.38 4.32
N SER A 61 -2.36 -7.71 4.24
CA SER A 61 -1.71 -8.53 3.21
C SER A 61 -2.17 -8.13 1.80
N ASN A 62 -3.47 -7.93 1.61
CA ASN A 62 -4.03 -7.47 0.34
C ASN A 62 -3.52 -6.08 -0.06
N MET A 63 -3.39 -5.15 0.90
CA MET A 63 -2.83 -3.83 0.64
C MET A 63 -1.36 -3.92 0.20
N ILE A 64 -0.55 -4.74 0.88
CA ILE A 64 0.86 -4.95 0.54
C ILE A 64 0.99 -5.58 -0.85
N GLU A 65 0.17 -6.57 -1.17
CA GLU A 65 0.18 -7.21 -2.50
C GLU A 65 -0.23 -6.24 -3.61
N ALA A 66 -1.29 -5.46 -3.39
CA ALA A 66 -1.73 -4.44 -4.33
C ALA A 66 -0.66 -3.36 -4.55
N GLU A 67 0.06 -3.00 -3.50
CA GLU A 67 1.18 -2.07 -3.58
C GLU A 67 2.35 -2.63 -4.40
N GLN A 68 2.73 -3.89 -4.17
CA GLN A 68 3.76 -4.55 -4.98
C GLN A 68 3.37 -4.60 -6.46
N LYS A 69 2.10 -4.90 -6.76
CA LYS A 69 1.58 -4.88 -8.14
C LYS A 69 1.63 -3.49 -8.75
N LEU A 70 1.29 -2.45 -8.01
CA LEU A 70 1.39 -1.06 -8.45
C LEU A 70 2.84 -0.65 -8.76
N ILE A 71 3.77 -1.03 -7.89
CA ILE A 71 5.20 -0.73 -8.06
C ILE A 71 5.76 -1.46 -9.29
N ASN A 72 5.42 -2.73 -9.47
CA ASN A 72 5.82 -3.50 -10.65
C ASN A 72 5.24 -2.90 -11.94
N TRP A 73 3.97 -2.50 -11.92
CA TRP A 73 3.35 -1.80 -13.05
C TRP A 73 4.07 -0.48 -13.35
N ALA A 74 4.37 0.32 -12.33
CA ALA A 74 5.10 1.57 -12.52
C ALA A 74 6.50 1.33 -13.11
N HIS A 75 7.18 0.25 -12.69
CA HIS A 75 8.46 -0.14 -13.27
C HIS A 75 8.33 -0.50 -14.75
N GLU A 76 7.32 -1.26 -15.13
CA GLU A 76 7.05 -1.63 -16.53
C GLU A 76 6.63 -0.44 -17.40
N VAL A 77 5.88 0.51 -16.86
CA VAL A 77 5.51 1.75 -17.58
C VAL A 77 6.74 2.60 -17.82
N VAL A 78 7.56 2.81 -16.79
CA VAL A 78 8.78 3.62 -16.88
C VAL A 78 9.82 2.97 -17.81
N LYS A 79 9.90 1.62 -17.87
CA LYS A 79 10.72 0.89 -18.84
C LYS A 79 10.38 1.17 -20.32
N ARG A 80 9.15 1.60 -20.61
CA ARG A 80 8.71 1.90 -21.98
C ARG A 80 9.13 3.31 -22.42
N ASP A 81 9.60 4.15 -21.51
CA ASP A 81 10.13 5.48 -21.86
C ASP A 81 11.48 5.31 -22.59
N PRO A 82 11.67 5.93 -23.78
CA PRO A 82 12.92 5.84 -24.52
C PRO A 82 14.14 6.38 -23.75
N ASN A 83 13.94 7.26 -22.77
CA ASN A 83 15.01 7.79 -21.90
C ASN A 83 15.34 6.86 -20.72
N TYR A 84 14.60 5.75 -20.55
CA TYR A 84 14.86 4.78 -19.48
C TYR A 84 16.19 4.05 -19.64
N SER A 85 16.62 3.85 -20.89
CA SER A 85 17.92 3.27 -21.25
C SER A 85 19.08 3.92 -20.49
N ASP A 86 19.04 5.24 -20.35
CA ASP A 86 20.17 6.01 -19.84
C ASP A 86 20.31 5.94 -18.31
N ASN A 87 19.22 5.62 -17.61
CA ASN A 87 19.18 5.59 -16.14
C ASN A 87 18.74 4.22 -15.57
N LYS A 88 18.80 3.16 -16.39
CA LYS A 88 18.29 1.83 -16.05
C LYS A 88 18.89 1.26 -14.75
N SER A 89 20.21 1.39 -14.55
CA SER A 89 20.88 0.80 -13.39
C SER A 89 20.51 1.50 -12.08
N ASP A 90 20.37 2.83 -12.11
CA ASP A 90 19.99 3.63 -10.95
C ASP A 90 18.52 3.42 -10.59
N MET A 91 17.65 3.29 -11.59
CA MET A 91 16.24 2.94 -11.39
C MET A 91 16.10 1.52 -10.81
N GLU A 92 16.77 0.51 -11.36
CA GLU A 92 16.76 -0.85 -10.83
C GLU A 92 17.31 -0.90 -9.39
N ARG A 93 18.34 -0.11 -9.08
CA ARG A 93 18.88 0.00 -7.72
C ARG A 93 17.92 0.68 -6.75
N LEU A 94 17.14 1.66 -7.21
CA LEU A 94 16.04 2.27 -6.45
C LEU A 94 14.91 1.25 -6.20
N PHE A 95 14.52 0.49 -7.22
CA PHE A 95 13.51 -0.56 -7.13
C PHE A 95 13.99 -1.81 -6.35
N GLN A 96 15.29 -2.01 -6.15
CA GLN A 96 15.79 -3.04 -5.22
C GLN A 96 15.81 -2.53 -3.77
N LYS A 97 16.03 -1.23 -3.57
CA LYS A 97 16.13 -0.63 -2.24
C LYS A 97 14.79 -0.19 -1.63
N TYR A 98 13.72 -0.04 -2.43
CA TYR A 98 12.43 0.45 -1.89
C TYR A 98 11.84 -0.47 -0.82
N TYR A 99 12.10 -1.78 -0.88
CA TYR A 99 11.59 -2.74 0.10
C TYR A 99 12.09 -2.45 1.52
N PHE A 100 13.28 -1.86 1.64
CA PHE A 100 13.94 -1.59 2.92
C PHE A 100 13.71 -0.16 3.44
N HIS A 101 13.14 0.74 2.63
CA HIS A 101 12.97 2.15 2.99
C HIS A 101 11.53 2.62 2.76
N THR A 102 10.75 2.71 3.84
CA THR A 102 9.33 3.16 3.82
C THR A 102 9.14 4.53 3.17
N GLU A 103 10.09 5.46 3.33
CA GLU A 103 10.03 6.77 2.68
C GLU A 103 10.15 6.68 1.15
N ILE A 104 11.05 5.82 0.66
CA ILE A 104 11.26 5.60 -0.78
C ILE A 104 10.05 4.89 -1.36
N LYS A 105 9.52 3.89 -0.65
CA LYS A 105 8.28 3.17 -0.98
C LYS A 105 7.09 4.13 -1.18
N ASN A 106 6.85 5.03 -0.22
CA ASN A 106 5.79 6.03 -0.33
C ASN A 106 5.99 6.99 -1.51
N LYS A 107 7.22 7.46 -1.75
CA LYS A 107 7.53 8.31 -2.92
C LYS A 107 7.29 7.59 -4.24
N ILE A 108 7.64 6.30 -4.34
CA ILE A 108 7.40 5.49 -5.54
C ILE A 108 5.91 5.27 -5.75
N ILE A 109 5.14 5.01 -4.69
CA ILE A 109 3.67 4.89 -4.78
C ILE A 109 3.06 6.22 -5.24
N ASP A 110 3.48 7.35 -4.66
CA ASP A 110 2.98 8.66 -5.05
C ASP A 110 3.30 8.98 -6.52
N LEU A 111 4.52 8.63 -6.97
CA LEU A 111 4.90 8.73 -8.38
C LEU A 111 4.05 7.80 -9.24
N ALA A 112 3.88 6.54 -8.83
CA ALA A 112 3.08 5.55 -9.54
C ALA A 112 1.61 5.95 -9.65
N LEU A 113 1.04 6.61 -8.65
CA LEU A 113 -0.32 7.14 -8.67
C LEU A 113 -0.44 8.41 -9.53
N LYS A 114 0.65 9.19 -9.65
CA LYS A 114 0.74 10.37 -10.52
C LYS A 114 1.11 10.05 -11.96
N LEU A 115 1.59 8.83 -12.24
CA LEU A 115 1.75 8.33 -13.60
C LEU A 115 0.35 8.27 -14.23
N GLU A 116 -0.06 9.37 -14.85
CA GLU A 116 -1.19 9.34 -15.75
C GLU A 116 -0.84 8.34 -16.85
N LEU A 117 -1.77 7.42 -17.14
CA LEU A 117 -1.75 6.72 -18.42
C LEU A 117 -1.78 7.81 -19.50
N SER A 118 -0.62 8.18 -20.02
CA SER A 118 -0.47 8.90 -21.27
C SER A 118 -0.88 7.96 -22.42
N THR A 119 -2.08 7.39 -22.34
CA THR A 119 -2.80 6.90 -23.51
C THR A 119 -3.30 8.11 -24.28
N ASN A 120 -2.38 8.86 -24.87
CA ASN A 120 -2.57 9.62 -26.10
C ASN A 120 -1.25 10.31 -26.52
N THR A 121 -0.25 9.52 -26.93
CA THR A 121 0.61 9.91 -28.06
C THR A 121 1.24 8.66 -28.68
N LEU A 122 0.41 7.73 -29.14
CA LEU A 122 0.75 6.89 -30.30
C LEU A 122 -0.54 6.66 -31.10
N ASN A 123 -0.76 7.58 -32.04
CA ASN A 123 -1.44 7.43 -33.33
C ASN A 123 -2.95 7.09 -33.36
N ASN A 124 -3.79 8.10 -33.61
CA ASN A 124 -4.31 8.41 -34.96
C ASN A 124 -5.10 9.73 -34.97
#